data_AF-A0A2M9YCX0-F1
#
_entry.id   AF-A0A2M9YCX0-F1
#
_cell.length_a   1.000
_cell.length_b   1.000
_cell.length_c   1.000
_cell.angle_alpha   90.00
_cell.angle_beta   90.00
_cell.angle_gamma   90.00
#
_symmetry.space_group_name_H-M   'P 1'
#
loop_
_entity.id
_entity.type
_entity.pdbx_description
1 polymer ?
#
loop_
_entity_poly.entity_id
_entity_poly.type
_entity_poly.pdbx_seq_one_letter_code
_entity_poly.pdbx_strand_id
1 'polypeptide(L)'
;MLERFFATDSNLLFTVARLVLGIVMLPHGAQKLLGWFGGHGWSSTLGFFSSQGIPTIIGVLVILAESFGALGLILGFCTKLSAFGIGITMLGAAIFQRQNGFFMNWFGNQGGEGYEYHVLAMGLAFILAFSGGGAYSLDGILSEKLK
;
A
#
# COMPACT_ATOMS: atom_id res chain seq x y z
N MET A 1 22.29 -2.69 -11.43
CA MET A 1 20.91 -2.15 -11.38
C MET A 1 20.05 -2.87 -10.34
N LEU A 2 19.93 -4.20 -10.40
CA LEU A 2 19.16 -4.96 -9.41
C LEU A 2 19.69 -4.83 -7.97
N GLU A 3 21.01 -4.77 -7.78
CA GLU A 3 21.61 -4.58 -6.45
C GLU A 3 21.10 -3.31 -5.75
N ARG A 4 21.05 -2.17 -6.48
CA ARG A 4 20.52 -0.90 -5.93
C ARG A 4 19.02 -0.94 -5.63
N PHE A 5 18.29 -1.77 -6.39
CA PHE A 5 16.85 -1.96 -6.18
C PHE A 5 16.57 -2.72 -4.88
N PHE A 6 17.34 -3.78 -4.60
CA PHE A 6 17.25 -4.56 -3.36
C PHE A 6 18.05 -4.00 -2.19
N ALA A 7 18.90 -3.00 -2.43
CA ALA A 7 19.67 -2.34 -1.37
C ALA A 7 18.75 -1.81 -0.28
N THR A 8 19.03 -2.21 0.96
CA THR A 8 18.26 -1.85 2.15
C THR A 8 19.20 -1.57 3.32
N ASP A 9 18.79 -0.66 4.19
CA ASP A 9 19.36 -0.52 5.52
C ASP A 9 18.85 -1.67 6.41
N SER A 10 19.69 -2.20 7.31
CA SER A 10 19.33 -3.27 8.25
C SER A 10 18.72 -2.74 9.56
N ASN A 11 18.30 -1.48 9.61
CA ASN A 11 17.66 -0.87 10.77
C ASN A 11 16.28 -1.50 11.08
N LEU A 12 16.07 -1.87 12.35
CA LEU A 12 14.79 -2.40 12.86
C LEU A 12 13.63 -1.41 12.72
N LEU A 13 13.88 -0.10 12.73
CA LEU A 13 12.84 0.92 12.55
C LEU A 13 12.14 0.77 11.19
N PHE A 14 12.88 0.43 10.13
CA PHE A 14 12.30 0.20 8.81
C PHE A 14 11.55 -1.13 8.76
N THR A 15 11.97 -2.14 9.53
CA THR A 15 11.20 -3.38 9.69
C THR A 15 9.84 -3.11 10.32
N VAL A 16 9.79 -2.28 11.37
CA VAL A 16 8.52 -1.89 12.02
C VAL A 16 7.64 -1.14 11.04
N ALA A 17 8.16 -0.10 10.36
CA ALA A 17 7.41 0.66 9.36
C ALA A 17 6.85 -0.25 8.25
N ARG A 18 7.67 -1.18 7.76
CA ARG A 18 7.32 -2.16 6.73
C ARG A 18 6.19 -3.09 7.16
N LEU A 19 6.31 -3.70 8.33
CA LEU A 19 5.32 -4.65 8.83
C LEU A 19 4.01 -3.95 9.15
N VAL A 20 4.05 -2.76 9.79
CA VAL A 20 2.84 -1.99 10.10
C VAL A 20 2.11 -1.62 8.81
N LEU A 21 2.80 -1.01 7.84
CA LEU A 21 2.16 -0.63 6.58
C LEU A 21 1.60 -1.85 5.84
N GLY A 22 2.38 -2.94 5.73
CA GLY A 22 1.96 -4.16 5.06
C GLY A 22 0.75 -4.82 5.72
N ILE A 23 0.76 -4.98 7.05
CA ILE A 23 -0.35 -5.62 7.80
C ILE A 23 -1.63 -4.79 7.68
N VAL A 24 -1.55 -3.47 7.78
CA VAL A 24 -2.73 -2.61 7.69
C VAL A 24 -3.26 -2.56 6.25
N MET A 25 -2.39 -2.56 5.23
CA MET A 25 -2.81 -2.55 3.83
C MET A 25 -3.36 -3.89 3.32
N LEU A 26 -2.96 -5.02 3.91
CA LEU A 26 -3.35 -6.34 3.46
C LEU A 26 -4.88 -6.56 3.47
N PRO A 27 -5.64 -6.18 4.52
CA PRO A 27 -7.10 -6.21 4.49
C PRO A 27 -7.71 -5.41 3.34
N HIS A 28 -7.18 -4.23 3.02
CA HIS A 28 -7.70 -3.40 1.93
C HIS A 28 -7.49 -4.04 0.56
N GLY A 29 -6.32 -4.66 0.33
CA GLY A 29 -6.07 -5.47 -0.85
C GLY A 29 -7.00 -6.68 -0.91
N ALA A 30 -7.14 -7.43 0.19
CA ALA A 30 -8.00 -8.61 0.27
C ALA A 30 -9.50 -8.29 0.05
N GLN A 31 -9.97 -7.15 0.54
CA GLN A 31 -11.33 -6.64 0.28
C GLN A 31 -11.57 -6.45 -1.22
N LYS A 32 -10.59 -5.88 -1.93
CA LYS A 32 -10.70 -5.56 -3.35
C LYS A 32 -10.46 -6.78 -4.25
N LEU A 33 -9.52 -7.65 -3.90
CA LEU A 33 -9.15 -8.81 -4.72
C LEU A 33 -10.07 -10.01 -4.45
N LEU A 34 -10.34 -10.32 -3.18
CA LEU A 34 -10.99 -11.57 -2.76
C LEU A 34 -12.39 -11.37 -2.17
N GLY A 35 -12.78 -10.12 -1.85
CA GLY A 35 -14.04 -9.84 -1.17
C GLY A 35 -14.04 -10.21 0.32
N TRP A 36 -12.86 -10.40 0.91
CA TRP A 36 -12.73 -10.70 2.34
C TRP A 36 -13.04 -9.48 3.20
N PHE A 37 -13.25 -9.67 4.51
CA PHE A 37 -13.48 -8.59 5.47
C PHE A 37 -14.66 -7.67 5.07
N GLY A 38 -15.72 -8.24 4.50
CA GLY A 38 -16.89 -7.48 4.01
C GLY A 38 -16.62 -6.65 2.76
N GLY A 39 -15.53 -6.93 2.03
CA GLY A 39 -15.17 -6.23 0.80
C GLY A 39 -15.98 -6.67 -0.42
N HIS A 40 -15.89 -5.87 -1.49
CA HIS A 40 -16.70 -6.04 -2.70
C HIS A 40 -16.16 -7.10 -3.67
N GLY A 41 -14.88 -7.47 -3.54
CA GLY A 41 -14.20 -8.39 -4.46
C GLY A 41 -13.89 -7.76 -5.82
N TRP A 42 -13.20 -8.54 -6.68
CA TRP A 42 -12.57 -8.03 -7.89
C TRP A 42 -13.53 -7.33 -8.85
N SER A 43 -14.57 -8.03 -9.31
CA SER A 43 -15.48 -7.54 -10.35
C SER A 43 -16.27 -6.31 -9.87
N SER A 44 -16.79 -6.34 -8.65
CA SER A 44 -17.55 -5.23 -8.08
C SER A 44 -16.66 -4.01 -7.82
N THR A 45 -15.42 -4.21 -7.37
CA THR A 45 -14.46 -3.11 -7.18
C THR A 45 -14.12 -2.44 -8.51
N LEU A 46 -13.84 -3.21 -9.57
CA LEU A 46 -13.59 -2.64 -10.90
C LEU A 46 -14.82 -1.95 -11.48
N GLY A 47 -16.02 -2.49 -11.23
CA GLY A 47 -17.29 -1.86 -11.58
C GLY A 47 -17.45 -0.50 -10.92
N PHE A 48 -17.19 -0.42 -9.61
CA PHE A 48 -17.20 0.83 -8.84
C PHE A 48 -16.17 1.84 -9.38
N PHE A 49 -14.93 1.43 -9.63
CA PHE A 49 -13.94 2.32 -10.22
C PHE A 49 -14.37 2.85 -11.59
N SER A 50 -14.94 1.98 -12.42
CA SER A 50 -15.45 2.37 -13.73
C SER A 50 -16.61 3.36 -13.62
N SER A 51 -17.53 3.18 -12.66
CA SER A 51 -18.62 4.14 -12.42
C SER A 51 -18.14 5.49 -11.90
N GLN A 52 -16.97 5.54 -11.27
CA GLN A 52 -16.29 6.78 -10.89
C GLN A 52 -15.43 7.38 -12.01
N GLY A 53 -15.43 6.80 -13.22
CA GLY A 53 -14.64 7.27 -14.36
C GLY A 53 -13.16 6.88 -14.31
N ILE A 54 -12.76 5.98 -13.42
CA ILE A 54 -11.39 5.46 -13.33
C ILE A 54 -11.22 4.38 -14.40
N PRO A 55 -10.21 4.50 -15.30
CA PRO A 55 -9.95 3.47 -16.30
C PRO A 55 -9.69 2.11 -15.67
N THR A 56 -10.24 1.04 -16.25
CA THR A 56 -10.13 -0.33 -15.71
C THR A 56 -8.70 -0.75 -15.45
N ILE A 57 -7.76 -0.34 -16.31
CA ILE A 57 -6.33 -0.64 -16.13
C ILE A 57 -5.76 -0.02 -14.83
N ILE A 58 -6.17 1.20 -14.49
CA ILE A 58 -5.77 1.85 -13.24
C ILE A 58 -6.41 1.13 -12.05
N GLY A 59 -7.69 0.76 -12.17
CA GLY A 59 -8.37 -0.04 -11.16
C GLY A 59 -7.65 -1.37 -10.88
N VAL A 60 -7.25 -2.09 -11.92
CA VAL A 60 -6.46 -3.33 -11.80
C VAL A 60 -5.14 -3.07 -11.08
N LEU A 61 -4.40 -2.02 -11.47
CA LEU A 61 -3.14 -1.66 -10.83
C LEU A 61 -3.31 -1.34 -9.35
N VAL A 62 -4.40 -0.64 -8.97
CA VAL A 62 -4.73 -0.35 -7.56
C VAL A 62 -4.94 -1.65 -6.78
N ILE A 63 -5.73 -2.59 -7.30
CA ILE A 63 -6.00 -3.87 -6.62
C ILE A 63 -4.71 -4.67 -6.44
N LEU A 64 -3.87 -4.74 -7.49
CA LEU A 64 -2.60 -5.45 -7.45
C LEU A 64 -1.62 -4.80 -6.48
N ALA A 65 -1.51 -3.46 -6.49
CA ALA A 65 -0.63 -2.71 -5.61
C ALA A 65 -1.00 -2.89 -4.14
N GLU A 66 -2.29 -2.81 -3.79
CA GLU A 66 -2.71 -3.01 -2.40
C GLU A 66 -2.57 -4.47 -1.94
N SER A 67 -2.84 -5.43 -2.81
CA SER A 67 -2.81 -6.85 -2.44
C SER A 67 -1.39 -7.39 -2.41
N PHE A 68 -0.71 -7.35 -3.56
CA PHE A 68 0.64 -7.90 -3.69
C PHE A 68 1.70 -6.97 -3.13
N GLY A 69 1.47 -5.65 -3.13
CA GLY A 69 2.36 -4.72 -2.43
C GLY A 69 2.32 -4.93 -0.93
N ALA A 70 1.15 -5.18 -0.32
CA ALA A 70 1.08 -5.49 1.11
C ALA A 70 1.82 -6.79 1.46
N LEU A 71 1.62 -7.85 0.68
CA LEU A 71 2.38 -9.10 0.84
C LEU A 71 3.89 -8.89 0.64
N GLY A 72 4.28 -8.14 -0.40
CA GLY A 72 5.66 -7.77 -0.66
C GLY A 72 6.28 -7.02 0.51
N LEU A 73 5.56 -6.07 1.11
CA LEU A 73 6.00 -5.41 2.34
C LEU A 73 6.13 -6.39 3.50
N ILE A 74 5.14 -7.24 3.78
CA ILE A 74 5.21 -8.18 4.92
C ILE A 74 6.41 -9.14 4.80
N LEU A 75 6.69 -9.61 3.59
CA LEU A 75 7.85 -10.47 3.31
C LEU A 75 9.16 -9.67 3.22
N GLY A 76 9.10 -8.36 2.97
CA GLY A 76 10.26 -7.52 2.70
C GLY A 76 10.90 -7.88 1.37
N PHE A 77 10.06 -8.14 0.36
CA PHE A 77 10.45 -8.44 -1.00
C PHE A 77 9.99 -7.32 -1.95
N CYS A 78 10.92 -6.86 -2.79
CA CYS A 78 10.72 -5.71 -3.66
C CYS A 78 10.17 -4.50 -2.87
N THR A 79 10.66 -4.26 -1.66
CA THR A 79 10.05 -3.33 -0.67
C THR A 79 9.86 -1.94 -1.27
N LYS A 80 10.85 -1.41 -1.99
CA LYS A 80 10.76 -0.08 -2.60
C LYS A 80 9.63 0.03 -3.62
N LEU A 81 9.46 -1.00 -4.45
CA LEU A 81 8.38 -1.06 -5.46
C LEU A 81 7.01 -1.26 -4.78
N SER A 82 6.94 -2.15 -3.81
CA SER A 82 5.72 -2.41 -3.02
C SER A 82 5.25 -1.15 -2.29
N ALA A 83 6.17 -0.45 -1.64
CA ALA A 83 5.91 0.82 -0.96
C ALA A 83 5.48 1.91 -1.94
N PHE A 84 6.16 2.03 -3.08
CA PHE A 84 5.80 3.00 -4.12
C PHE A 84 4.39 2.78 -4.67
N GLY A 85 4.02 1.53 -4.97
CA GLY A 85 2.68 1.17 -5.42
C GLY A 85 1.61 1.55 -4.40
N ILE A 86 1.82 1.17 -3.13
CA ILE A 86 0.91 1.56 -2.03
C ILE A 86 0.83 3.09 -1.90
N GLY A 87 1.97 3.79 -1.94
CA GLY A 87 2.02 5.24 -1.83
C GLY A 87 1.21 5.96 -2.92
N ILE A 88 1.34 5.55 -4.18
CA ILE A 88 0.54 6.10 -5.29
C ILE A 88 -0.94 5.80 -5.10
N THR A 89 -1.30 4.58 -4.69
CA THR A 89 -2.70 4.24 -4.43
C THR A 89 -3.28 5.09 -3.30
N MET A 90 -2.53 5.30 -2.21
CA MET A 90 -2.96 6.15 -1.10
C MET A 90 -3.07 7.62 -1.51
N LEU A 91 -2.20 8.12 -2.39
CA LEU A 91 -2.33 9.47 -2.96
C LEU A 91 -3.63 9.61 -3.77
N GLY A 92 -3.91 8.66 -4.66
CA GLY A 92 -5.15 8.66 -5.44
C GLY A 92 -6.40 8.63 -4.55
N ALA A 93 -6.38 7.77 -3.54
CA ALA A 93 -7.47 7.66 -2.58
C ALA A 93 -7.63 8.92 -1.70
N ALA A 94 -6.53 9.56 -1.29
CA ALA A 94 -6.58 10.84 -0.57
C ALA A 94 -7.23 11.96 -1.41
N ILE A 95 -6.87 12.04 -2.70
CA ILE A 95 -7.48 13.00 -3.63
C ILE A 95 -8.97 12.73 -3.79
N PHE A 96 -9.37 11.45 -3.88
CA PHE A 96 -10.77 11.05 -3.99
C PHE A 96 -11.58 11.43 -2.74
N GLN A 97 -11.01 11.22 -1.55
CA GLN A 97 -11.69 11.46 -0.26
C GLN A 97 -11.60 12.89 0.24
N ARG A 98 -10.83 13.79 -0.41
CA ARG A 98 -10.60 15.17 0.05
C ARG A 98 -11.88 15.97 0.34
N GLN A 99 -12.96 15.67 -0.36
CA GLN A 99 -14.26 16.33 -0.22
C GLN A 99 -14.95 16.04 1.12
N ASN A 100 -14.58 14.94 1.78
CA ASN A 100 -15.09 14.58 3.10
C ASN A 100 -14.29 15.26 4.24
N GLY A 101 -13.24 16.02 3.92
CA GLY A 101 -12.39 16.68 4.91
C GLY A 101 -11.23 15.81 5.41
N PHE A 102 -10.52 16.31 6.42
CA PHE A 102 -9.29 15.68 6.90
C PHE A 102 -9.56 14.44 7.76
N PHE A 103 -10.39 14.55 8.80
CA PHE A 103 -10.56 13.53 9.83
C PHE A 103 -11.34 12.32 9.35
N MET A 104 -10.90 11.13 9.76
CA MET A 104 -11.65 9.89 9.54
C MET A 104 -13.03 9.94 10.21
N ASN A 105 -14.00 9.22 9.63
CA ASN A 105 -15.39 9.23 10.07
C ASN A 105 -15.65 8.18 11.17
N TRP A 106 -14.84 8.17 12.22
CA TRP A 106 -14.88 7.16 13.29
C TRP A 106 -16.25 6.97 13.94
N PHE A 107 -17.07 8.02 13.97
CA PHE A 107 -18.38 8.03 14.62
C PHE A 107 -19.56 8.03 13.62
N GLY A 108 -19.31 7.96 12.31
CA GLY A 108 -20.38 7.97 11.31
C GLY A 108 -21.10 9.31 11.13
N ASN A 109 -20.54 10.41 11.64
CA ASN A 109 -21.16 11.74 11.60
C ASN A 109 -20.85 12.53 10.31
N GLN A 110 -20.06 11.95 9.40
CA GLN A 110 -19.70 12.53 8.09
C GLN A 110 -20.31 11.72 6.95
N GLY A 111 -20.44 12.34 5.77
CA GLY A 111 -20.96 11.68 4.56
C GLY A 111 -20.02 10.62 3.95
N GLY A 112 -18.77 10.56 4.40
CA GLY A 112 -17.76 9.60 3.96
C GLY A 112 -16.49 9.71 4.81
N GLU A 113 -15.50 8.87 4.52
CA GLU A 113 -14.22 8.89 5.23
C GLU A 113 -13.34 10.05 4.79
N GLY A 114 -12.67 10.71 5.75
CA GLY A 114 -11.62 11.69 5.48
C GLY A 114 -10.33 11.06 4.95
N TYR A 115 -9.32 11.90 4.69
CA TYR A 115 -8.05 11.45 4.08
C TYR A 115 -6.87 11.31 5.07
N GLU A 116 -7.06 11.53 6.37
CA GLU A 116 -6.04 11.41 7.43
C GLU A 116 -5.26 10.09 7.38
N TYR A 117 -5.96 8.95 7.28
CA TYR A 117 -5.33 7.62 7.18
C TYR A 117 -4.36 7.50 5.99
N HIS A 118 -4.76 8.06 4.84
CA HIS A 118 -3.96 8.00 3.62
C HIS A 118 -2.64 8.76 3.77
N VAL A 119 -2.64 9.87 4.50
CA VAL A 119 -1.42 10.65 4.78
C VAL A 119 -0.44 9.85 5.62
N LEU A 120 -0.92 9.15 6.65
CA LEU A 120 -0.08 8.29 7.48
C LEU A 120 0.52 7.14 6.67
N ALA A 121 -0.31 6.47 5.86
CA ALA A 121 0.15 5.38 4.99
C ALA A 121 1.17 5.87 3.95
N MET A 122 0.96 7.05 3.35
CA MET A 122 1.92 7.68 2.45
C MET A 122 3.25 8.02 3.14
N GLY A 123 3.23 8.48 4.39
CA GLY A 123 4.44 8.76 5.16
C GLY A 123 5.30 7.51 5.37
N LEU A 124 4.67 6.39 5.76
CA LEU A 124 5.37 5.10 5.88
C LEU A 124 5.87 4.57 4.53
N ALA A 125 5.04 4.69 3.48
CA ALA A 125 5.40 4.29 2.13
C ALA A 125 6.61 5.09 1.62
N PHE A 126 6.66 6.40 1.89
CA PHE A 126 7.77 7.26 1.54
C PHE A 126 9.05 6.79 2.23
N ILE A 127 9.03 6.57 3.54
CA ILE A 127 10.20 6.06 4.28
C ILE A 127 10.76 4.81 3.59
N LEU A 128 9.90 3.80 3.35
CA LEU A 128 10.30 2.51 2.79
C LEU A 128 10.74 2.56 1.33
N ALA A 129 10.18 3.47 0.54
CA ALA A 129 10.59 3.67 -0.85
C ALA A 129 12.06 4.11 -0.98
N PHE A 130 12.57 4.84 0.02
CA PHE A 130 13.96 5.32 0.04
C PHE A 130 14.88 4.46 0.92
N SER A 131 14.40 3.97 2.07
CA SER A 131 15.22 3.19 3.02
C SER A 131 15.35 1.71 2.69
N GLY A 132 14.36 1.14 1.98
CA GLY A 132 14.27 -0.31 1.74
C GLY A 132 13.58 -1.10 2.86
N GLY A 133 13.77 -2.43 2.84
CA GLY A 133 13.06 -3.42 3.66
C GLY A 133 13.39 -3.50 5.15
N GLY A 134 14.44 -2.85 5.64
CA GLY A 134 14.89 -3.01 7.02
C GLY A 134 15.54 -4.38 7.29
N ALA A 135 15.81 -4.65 8.57
CA ALA A 135 16.19 -5.98 9.04
C ALA A 135 15.15 -7.06 8.67
N TYR A 136 15.65 -8.30 8.52
CA TYR A 136 14.85 -9.50 8.22
C TYR A 136 13.99 -9.39 6.95
N SER A 137 14.41 -8.57 5.98
CA SER A 137 13.79 -8.48 4.67
C SER A 137 14.42 -9.47 3.70
N LEU A 138 13.60 -10.05 2.81
CA LEU A 138 14.11 -10.85 1.69
C LEU A 138 15.01 -10.03 0.76
N ASP A 139 14.76 -8.73 0.63
CA ASP A 139 15.61 -7.78 -0.09
C ASP A 139 17.04 -7.75 0.45
N GLY A 140 17.22 -7.77 1.78
CA GLY A 140 18.54 -7.84 2.41
C GLY A 140 19.27 -9.13 2.05
N ILE A 141 18.58 -10.28 2.14
CA ILE A 141 19.14 -11.60 1.79
C ILE A 141 19.53 -11.64 0.31
N LEU A 142 18.70 -11.12 -0.59
CA LEU A 142 19.01 -11.04 -2.02
C LEU A 142 20.18 -10.09 -2.28
N SER A 143 20.21 -8.94 -1.61
CA SER A 143 21.28 -7.95 -1.78
C SER A 143 22.65 -8.50 -1.36
N GLU A 144 22.72 -9.38 -0.36
CA GLU A 144 23.97 -10.06 0.01
C GLU A 144 24.44 -11.07 -1.04
N LYS A 145 23.51 -11.78 -1.70
CA LYS A 145 23.82 -12.76 -2.74
C LYS A 145 24.17 -12.16 -4.10
N LEU A 146 23.77 -10.92 -4.35
CA LEU A 146 24.00 -10.19 -5.60
C LEU A 146 25.31 -9.39 -5.59
N LYS A 147 25.97 -9.30 -4.44
CA LYS A 147 27.35 -8.78 -4.30
C LYS A 147 28.35 -9.84 -4.75
#